data_AF-A0A7R9DZ90-F1
#
_entry.id   AF-A0A7R9DZ90-F1
#
_cell.length_a   1.000
_cell.length_b   1.000
_cell.length_c   1.000
_cell.angle_alpha   90.00
_cell.angle_beta   90.00
_cell.angle_gamma   90.00
#
_symmetry.space_group_name_H-M   'P 1'
#
loop_
_entity.id
_entity.type
_entity.pdbx_description
1 polymer ?
#
loop_
_entity_poly.entity_id
_entity_poly.type
_entity_poly.pdbx_seq_one_letter_code
_entity_poly.pdbx_strand_id
1 'polypeptide(L)'
;MHQKEAQRHLVGDKTETDKPENYVLNGGSLLRWLTWKAGETYESIAKSYANFINLKYGKGTIWSEGEFIISDNLAVGHEATPETQLPRSTVGLRVLHRTTIKGTHPPDSLR
;
A
#
# COMPACT_ATOMS: atom_id res chain seq x y z
N MET A 1 -17.25 19.40 -42.79
CA MET A 1 -16.06 18.55 -42.56
C MET A 1 -15.53 18.91 -41.18
N HIS A 2 -15.54 17.95 -40.26
CA HIS A 2 -15.22 18.13 -38.83
C HIS A 2 -13.72 18.37 -38.64
N GLN A 3 -13.32 19.31 -37.79
CA GLN A 3 -12.03 19.21 -37.10
C GLN A 3 -12.24 19.39 -35.60
N LYS A 4 -11.80 18.36 -34.88
CA LYS A 4 -11.95 18.11 -33.45
C LYS A 4 -11.00 18.97 -32.63
N GLU A 5 -11.52 19.59 -31.58
CA GLU A 5 -10.75 19.95 -30.40
C GLU A 5 -10.28 18.68 -29.69
N ALA A 6 -9.02 18.67 -29.25
CA ALA A 6 -8.55 17.76 -28.22
C ALA A 6 -7.55 18.49 -27.34
N GLN A 7 -7.98 18.72 -26.10
CA GLN A 7 -7.24 19.29 -24.98
C GLN A 7 -5.88 18.60 -24.78
N ARG A 8 -4.82 19.40 -24.64
CA ARG A 8 -3.61 19.02 -23.88
C ARG A 8 -3.38 20.10 -22.82
N HIS A 9 -3.98 19.91 -21.65
CA HIS A 9 -3.63 20.68 -20.47
C HIS A 9 -2.26 20.20 -19.93
N LEU A 10 -1.27 21.08 -20.13
CA LEU A 10 -0.23 21.48 -19.18
C LEU A 10 0.28 20.39 -18.21
N VAL A 11 1.34 19.69 -18.63
CA VAL A 11 2.32 19.15 -17.69
C VAL A 11 3.23 20.34 -17.31
N GLY A 12 2.94 20.96 -16.17
CA GLY A 12 3.81 21.98 -15.59
C GLY A 12 5.06 21.34 -15.00
N ASP A 13 6.22 21.81 -15.47
CA ASP A 13 7.54 21.49 -14.92
C ASP A 13 7.58 21.90 -13.44
N LYS A 14 7.86 20.96 -12.53
CA LYS A 14 7.98 21.25 -11.10
C LYS A 14 9.39 21.71 -10.78
N THR A 15 9.54 22.91 -10.23
CA THR A 15 10.82 23.45 -9.77
C THR A 15 11.27 22.82 -8.44
N GLU A 16 12.57 22.86 -8.20
CA GLU A 16 13.31 22.18 -7.11
C GLU A 16 12.87 22.55 -5.67
N THR A 17 12.03 23.57 -5.52
CA THR A 17 11.52 24.12 -4.26
C THR A 17 10.22 23.48 -3.75
N ASP A 18 9.67 22.50 -4.46
CA ASP A 18 8.36 21.89 -4.16
C ASP A 18 8.48 20.46 -3.57
N LYS A 19 9.61 20.16 -2.91
CA LYS A 19 9.86 18.85 -2.29
C LYS A 19 9.27 18.81 -0.88
N PRO A 20 8.28 17.95 -0.58
CA PRO A 20 7.72 17.85 0.76
C PRO A 20 8.76 17.29 1.76
N GLU A 21 8.71 17.79 2.99
CA GLU A 21 9.73 17.61 4.03
C GLU A 21 9.87 16.16 4.55
N ASN A 22 8.90 15.27 4.32
CA ASN A 22 8.99 13.88 4.75
C ASN A 22 8.51 12.90 3.66
N TYR A 23 9.15 11.73 3.58
CA TYR A 23 8.96 10.73 2.53
C TYR A 23 8.83 9.32 3.13
N VAL A 24 8.13 8.42 2.42
CA VAL A 24 8.05 6.99 2.76
C VAL A 24 8.89 6.20 1.78
N LEU A 25 9.83 5.42 2.30
CA LEU A 25 10.71 4.54 1.52
C LEU A 25 10.07 3.15 1.41
N ASN A 26 10.26 2.49 0.25
CA ASN A 26 10.11 1.03 0.15
C ASN A 26 11.40 0.48 -0.42
N GLY A 27 12.10 -0.35 0.38
CA GLY A 27 13.38 -0.92 -0.03
C GLY A 27 14.29 0.13 -0.64
N GLY A 28 14.47 1.28 0.02
CA GLY A 28 15.42 2.35 -0.38
C GLY A 28 15.10 3.16 -1.62
N SER A 29 14.08 2.78 -2.39
CA SER A 29 13.63 3.53 -3.55
C SER A 29 12.38 4.34 -3.20
N LEU A 30 12.38 5.61 -3.60
CA LEU A 30 11.21 6.47 -3.46
C LEU A 30 10.10 5.99 -4.43
N LEU A 31 9.16 5.18 -3.94
CA LEU A 31 8.04 4.70 -4.78
C LEU A 31 7.08 5.84 -5.17
N ARG A 32 6.77 6.74 -4.23
CA ARG A 32 5.87 7.89 -4.45
C ARG A 32 5.93 8.86 -3.27
N TRP A 33 5.88 10.15 -3.56
CA TRP A 33 5.64 11.20 -2.57
C TRP A 33 4.20 11.14 -2.06
N LEU A 34 4.03 11.10 -0.74
CA LEU A 34 2.74 11.34 -0.11
C LEU A 34 2.49 12.84 -0.06
N THR A 35 1.52 13.31 -0.84
CA THR A 35 1.05 14.69 -0.73
C THR A 35 0.07 14.79 0.43
N TRP A 36 0.40 15.58 1.44
CA TRP A 36 -0.54 16.03 2.47
C TRP A 36 -0.60 17.56 2.50
N LYS A 37 -1.62 18.10 3.16
CA LYS A 37 -1.83 19.53 3.36
C LYS A 37 -1.54 19.90 4.81
N ALA A 38 -1.07 21.13 5.03
CA ALA A 38 -0.89 21.66 6.38
C ALA A 38 -2.23 21.63 7.14
N GLY A 39 -2.21 21.13 8.38
CA GLY A 39 -3.39 20.96 9.22
C GLY A 39 -4.08 19.60 9.12
N GLU A 40 -3.65 18.70 8.22
CA GLU A 40 -4.12 17.32 8.22
C GLU A 40 -3.59 16.54 9.44
N THR A 41 -4.39 15.59 9.92
CA THR A 41 -3.99 14.73 11.04
C THR A 41 -3.21 13.52 10.52
N TYR A 42 -2.37 12.92 11.36
CA TYR A 42 -1.70 11.66 11.02
C TYR A 42 -2.68 10.56 10.60
N GLU A 43 -3.86 10.52 11.22
CA GLU A 43 -4.91 9.58 10.88
C GLU A 43 -5.45 9.80 9.46
N SER A 44 -5.71 11.05 9.05
CA SER A 44 -6.22 11.34 7.71
C SER A 44 -5.17 11.02 6.64
N ILE A 45 -3.91 11.32 6.92
CA ILE A 45 -2.78 10.98 6.03
C ILE A 45 -2.64 9.47 5.89
N ALA A 46 -2.64 8.72 7.00
CA ALA A 46 -2.53 7.26 6.99
C ALA A 46 -3.70 6.60 6.25
N LYS A 47 -4.94 7.06 6.48
CA LYS A 47 -6.13 6.57 5.76
C LYS A 47 -6.06 6.86 4.26
N SER A 48 -5.64 8.08 3.89
CA SER A 48 -5.45 8.45 2.47
C SER A 48 -4.44 7.54 1.78
N TYR A 49 -3.31 7.25 2.45
CA TYR A 49 -2.31 6.33 1.93
C TYR A 49 -2.81 4.90 1.81
N ALA A 50 -3.43 4.36 2.86
CA ALA A 50 -4.01 3.01 2.86
C ALA A 50 -5.03 2.86 1.73
N ASN A 51 -5.92 3.84 1.55
CA ASN A 51 -6.90 3.85 0.45
C ASN A 51 -6.22 3.82 -0.93
N PHE A 52 -5.16 4.61 -1.13
CA PHE A 52 -4.41 4.61 -2.38
C PHE A 52 -3.74 3.25 -2.65
N ILE A 53 -3.07 2.68 -1.63
CA ILE A 53 -2.41 1.37 -1.75
C ILE A 53 -3.44 0.28 -2.05
N ASN A 54 -4.55 0.26 -1.33
CA ASN A 54 -5.62 -0.71 -1.54
C ASN A 54 -6.26 -0.58 -2.93
N LEU A 55 -6.52 0.66 -3.39
CA LEU A 55 -7.08 0.89 -4.72
C LEU A 55 -6.14 0.46 -5.85
N LYS A 56 -4.84 0.69 -5.69
CA LYS A 56 -3.86 0.48 -6.77
C LYS A 56 -3.23 -0.91 -6.77
N TYR A 57 -2.98 -1.47 -5.59
CA TYR A 57 -2.21 -2.69 -5.40
C TYR A 57 -2.92 -3.75 -4.55
N GLY A 58 -4.08 -3.42 -3.96
CA GLY A 58 -4.82 -4.33 -3.11
C GLY A 58 -5.19 -5.61 -3.86
N LYS A 59 -4.81 -6.75 -3.28
CA LYS A 59 -5.14 -8.07 -3.81
C LYS A 59 -5.67 -8.96 -2.69
N GLY A 60 -6.89 -9.46 -2.88
CA GLY A 60 -7.47 -10.46 -1.99
C GLY A 60 -6.88 -11.84 -2.26
N THR A 61 -6.65 -12.60 -1.19
CA THR A 61 -6.31 -14.03 -1.26
C THR A 61 -7.43 -14.81 -0.57
N ILE A 62 -7.97 -15.81 -1.28
CA ILE A 62 -8.93 -16.76 -0.72
C ILE A 62 -8.15 -18.02 -0.38
N TRP A 63 -8.30 -18.49 0.84
CA TRP A 63 -7.59 -19.66 1.34
C TRP A 63 -8.31 -20.96 0.96
N SER A 64 -7.54 -21.92 0.47
CA SER A 64 -7.91 -23.32 0.33
C SER A 64 -7.10 -24.20 1.28
N GLU A 65 -7.63 -25.37 1.63
CA GLU A 65 -6.88 -26.31 2.48
C GLU A 65 -5.56 -26.72 1.82
N GLY A 66 -4.50 -26.74 2.62
CA GLY A 66 -3.14 -27.05 2.16
C GLY A 66 -2.38 -25.88 1.54
N GLU A 67 -3.01 -24.72 1.34
CA GLU A 67 -2.31 -23.53 0.87
C GLU A 67 -1.40 -22.92 1.94
N PHE A 68 -0.31 -22.34 1.46
CA PHE A 68 0.69 -21.68 2.29
C PHE A 68 1.20 -20.44 1.56
N ILE A 69 1.43 -19.37 2.32
CA ILE A 69 2.02 -18.13 1.80
C ILE A 69 3.27 -17.79 2.61
N ILE A 70 4.25 -17.22 1.91
CA ILE A 70 5.37 -16.50 2.52
C ILE A 70 5.16 -15.03 2.20
N SER A 71 5.17 -14.18 3.22
CA SER A 71 5.09 -12.73 3.07
C SER A 71 6.38 -12.09 3.57
N ASP A 72 6.95 -11.20 2.77
CA ASP A 72 7.99 -10.29 3.23
C ASP A 72 7.34 -9.20 4.10
N ASN A 73 7.47 -9.33 5.41
CA ASN A 73 6.87 -8.44 6.40
C ASN A 73 7.41 -7.00 6.32
N LEU A 74 8.57 -6.77 5.68
CA LEU A 74 9.12 -5.43 5.51
C LEU A 74 8.63 -4.74 4.22
N ALA A 75 8.12 -5.50 3.27
CA ALA A 75 7.68 -4.98 1.97
C ALA A 75 6.16 -4.98 1.77
N VAL A 76 5.42 -5.83 2.50
CA VAL A 76 3.98 -6.06 2.28
C VAL A 76 3.16 -5.77 3.53
N GLY A 77 2.19 -4.87 3.39
CA GLY A 77 1.09 -4.74 4.35
C GLY A 77 0.04 -5.82 4.07
N HIS A 78 -0.36 -6.57 5.09
CA HIS A 78 -1.39 -7.60 5.00
C HIS A 78 -2.44 -7.45 6.09
N GLU A 79 -3.71 -7.56 5.71
CA GLU A 79 -4.84 -7.50 6.63
C GLU A 79 -5.87 -8.59 6.32
N ALA A 80 -6.66 -8.93 7.33
CA ALA A 80 -7.85 -9.73 7.14
C ALA A 80 -9.02 -8.79 6.85
N THR A 81 -9.88 -9.14 5.90
CA THR A 81 -11.06 -8.32 5.61
C THR A 81 -12.00 -8.27 6.81
N PRO A 82 -12.78 -7.19 7.02
CA PRO A 82 -13.64 -7.04 8.19
C PRO A 82 -14.63 -8.19 8.38
N GLU A 83 -15.07 -8.82 7.29
CA GLU A 83 -16.02 -9.94 7.30
C GLU A 83 -15.46 -11.14 8.05
N THR A 84 -14.13 -11.29 8.13
CA THR A 84 -13.49 -12.38 8.90
C THR A 84 -13.81 -12.32 10.40
N GLN A 85 -14.36 -11.21 10.89
CA GLN A 85 -14.76 -11.02 12.30
C GLN A 85 -16.24 -11.33 12.55
N LEU A 86 -17.02 -11.70 11.52
CA LEU A 86 -18.43 -12.09 11.68
C LEU A 86 -18.56 -13.41 12.46
N PRO A 87 -19.75 -13.72 13.02
CA PRO A 87 -19.98 -14.98 13.73
C PRO A 87 -19.62 -16.20 12.90
N ARG A 88 -19.12 -17.25 13.55
CA ARG A 88 -18.76 -18.53 12.89
C ARG A 88 -19.91 -19.17 12.12
N SER A 89 -21.16 -18.95 12.55
CA SER A 89 -22.36 -19.40 11.82
C SER A 89 -22.51 -18.73 10.45
N THR A 90 -21.87 -17.57 10.24
CA THR A 90 -21.91 -16.78 9.01
C THR A 90 -20.70 -17.04 8.12
N VAL A 91 -19.50 -17.11 8.70
CA VAL A 91 -18.23 -17.18 7.93
C VAL A 91 -17.50 -18.52 8.03
N GLY A 92 -18.04 -19.46 8.79
CA GLY A 92 -17.43 -20.76 9.03
C GLY A 92 -16.28 -20.71 10.04
N LEU A 93 -15.55 -21.82 10.14
CA LEU A 93 -14.31 -21.92 10.90
C LEU A 93 -13.13 -21.99 9.93
N ARG A 94 -12.15 -21.11 10.11
CA ARG A 94 -10.87 -21.15 9.40
C ARG A 94 -9.75 -21.21 10.42
N VAL A 95 -8.87 -22.20 10.30
CA VAL A 95 -7.69 -22.36 11.15
C VAL A 95 -6.45 -22.13 10.29
N LEU A 96 -5.64 -21.13 10.64
CA LEU A 96 -4.38 -20.83 9.98
C LEU A 96 -3.24 -21.00 10.98
N HIS A 97 -2.15 -21.61 10.53
CA HIS A 97 -0.91 -21.68 11.30
C HIS A 97 0.04 -20.60 10.80
N ARG A 98 0.69 -19.87 11.71
CA ARG A 98 1.63 -18.80 11.36
C ARG A 98 2.96 -19.00 12.07
N THR A 99 4.04 -18.82 11.33
CA THR A 99 5.40 -18.74 11.86
C THR A 99 6.06 -17.46 11.37
N THR A 100 6.76 -16.76 12.26
CA THR A 100 7.55 -15.58 11.92
C THR A 100 9.02 -15.96 11.92
N ILE A 101 9.74 -15.63 10.84
CA ILE A 101 11.18 -15.85 10.70
C ILE A 101 11.89 -14.50 10.80
N LYS A 102 12.86 -14.39 11.71
CA LYS A 102 13.70 -13.20 11.84
C LYS A 102 14.83 -13.24 10.81
N GLY A 103 14.99 -12.18 10.03
CA GLY A 103 16.15 -12.01 9.16
C GLY A 103 17.46 -11.92 9.97
N THR A 104 18.50 -12.60 9.50
CA THR A 104 19.83 -12.61 10.16
C THR A 104 20.80 -11.59 9.57
N HIS A 105 20.47 -11.03 8.40
CA HIS A 105 21.25 -10.01 7.71
C HIS A 105 20.35 -8.83 7.38
N PRO A 106 20.77 -7.58 7.69
CA PRO A 106 20.07 -6.42 7.17
C PRO A 106 20.22 -6.39 5.64
N PRO A 107 19.27 -5.80 4.90
CA PRO A 107 19.49 -5.49 3.50
C PRO A 107 20.75 -4.62 3.38
N ASP A 108 21.64 -4.95 2.44
CA ASP A 108 22.78 -4.08 2.13
C ASP A 108 22.23 -2.68 1.82
N SER A 109 22.89 -1.65 2.36
CA SER A 109 22.47 -0.25 2.18
C SER A 109 22.12 0.00 0.72
N LEU A 110 20.89 0.47 0.51
CA LEU A 110 20.35 0.79 -0.80
C LEU A 110 21.21 1.88 -1.43
N ARG A 111 22.05 1.47 -2.39
CA ARG A 111 22.85 2.35 -3.23
C ARG A 111 22.00 2.96 -4.34
#